data_AF-A0A537F3C3-F1
#
_entry.id   AF-A0A537F3C3-F1
#
_cell.length_a   1.000
_cell.length_b   1.000
_cell.length_c   1.000
_cell.angle_alpha   90.00
_cell.angle_beta   90.00
_cell.angle_gamma   90.00
#
_symmetry.space_group_name_H-M   'P 1'
#
loop_
_entity.id
_entity.type
_entity.pdbx_description
1 polymer ?
#
loop_
_entity_poly.entity_id
_entity_poly.type
_entity_poly.pdbx_seq_one_letter_code
_entity_poly.pdbx_strand_id
1 'polypeptide(L)'
;MTASPSASKPKSKKILPLAIIAVIIIAILLVPVALAGGFTVPVSKLTFNETTGSLVYSNVQVSVSTVTVYEYYLSIRSRGTVQTTDTDVSSSGGPVNITISLLLTNPSNQTIDLGHTNINGGIGTRSHTVYLSIDQGVKAPGTYKLDITITANLILLGITASFSTIIHSNWTIS
;
A
#
# COMPACT_ATOMS: atom_id res chain seq x y z
N MET A 1 20.04 -75.67 -9.98
CA MET A 1 19.83 -74.40 -9.26
C MET A 1 18.95 -73.52 -10.13
N THR A 2 17.66 -73.43 -9.82
CA THR A 2 16.67 -72.63 -10.57
C THR A 2 16.48 -71.28 -9.88
N ALA A 3 16.71 -70.20 -10.61
CA ALA A 3 16.46 -68.83 -10.13
C ALA A 3 14.95 -68.55 -10.11
N SER A 4 14.46 -68.04 -8.98
CA SER A 4 13.06 -67.65 -8.79
C SER A 4 12.81 -66.26 -9.42
N PRO A 5 11.74 -66.06 -10.22
CA PRO A 5 11.45 -64.74 -10.76
C PRO A 5 10.88 -63.84 -9.64
N SER A 6 11.53 -62.68 -9.45
CA SER A 6 11.08 -61.64 -8.53
C SER A 6 9.72 -61.09 -8.97
N ALA A 7 8.73 -61.16 -8.09
CA ALA A 7 7.38 -60.66 -8.34
C ALA A 7 7.40 -59.13 -8.52
N SER A 8 7.23 -58.67 -9.75
CA SER A 8 7.00 -57.25 -10.04
C SER A 8 5.66 -56.83 -9.43
N LYS A 9 5.70 -55.98 -8.38
CA LYS A 9 4.49 -55.34 -7.83
C LYS A 9 3.69 -54.70 -8.96
N PRO A 10 2.38 -54.98 -9.10
CA PRO A 10 1.56 -54.32 -10.12
C PRO A 10 1.52 -52.83 -9.81
N LYS A 11 2.09 -52.00 -10.69
CA LYS A 11 1.94 -50.54 -10.63
C LYS A 11 0.45 -50.21 -10.67
N SER A 12 -0.07 -49.74 -9.54
CA SER A 12 -1.45 -49.27 -9.42
C SER A 12 -1.74 -48.23 -10.51
N LYS A 13 -2.56 -48.59 -11.49
CA LYS A 13 -3.01 -47.71 -12.57
C LYS A 13 -3.82 -46.51 -12.07
N LYS A 14 -4.16 -46.45 -10.77
CA LYS A 14 -4.84 -45.33 -10.09
C LYS A 14 -3.90 -44.19 -9.69
N ILE A 15 -2.59 -44.42 -9.67
CA ILE A 15 -1.60 -43.38 -9.33
C ILE A 15 -1.47 -42.35 -10.45
N LEU A 16 -1.61 -42.79 -11.71
CA LEU A 16 -1.47 -41.92 -12.89
C LEU A 16 -2.56 -40.82 -12.97
N PRO A 17 -3.87 -41.13 -12.86
CA PRO A 17 -4.90 -40.08 -12.87
C PRO A 17 -4.79 -39.14 -11.67
N LEU A 18 -4.38 -39.65 -10.49
CA LEU A 18 -4.19 -38.81 -9.30
C LEU A 18 -3.00 -37.85 -9.46
N ALA A 19 -1.91 -38.31 -10.07
CA ALA A 19 -0.76 -37.48 -10.40
C ALA A 19 -1.12 -36.39 -11.43
N ILE A 20 -1.93 -36.73 -12.45
CA ILE A 20 -2.40 -35.76 -13.43
C ILE A 20 -3.27 -34.69 -12.77
N ILE A 21 -4.21 -35.08 -11.90
CA ILE A 21 -5.06 -34.14 -11.15
C ILE A 21 -4.19 -33.25 -10.25
N ALA A 22 -3.21 -33.81 -9.55
CA ALA A 22 -2.30 -33.03 -8.71
C ALA A 22 -1.49 -32.01 -9.54
N VAL A 23 -0.98 -32.39 -10.70
CA VAL A 23 -0.26 -31.47 -11.61
C VAL A 23 -1.19 -30.37 -12.13
N ILE A 24 -2.43 -30.69 -12.49
CA ILE A 24 -3.42 -29.70 -12.92
C ILE A 24 -3.75 -28.71 -11.79
N ILE A 25 -3.96 -29.20 -10.57
CA ILE A 25 -4.23 -28.35 -9.40
C ILE A 25 -3.03 -27.42 -9.12
N ILE A 26 -1.82 -27.96 -9.14
CA ILE A 26 -0.58 -27.18 -8.95
C ILE A 26 -0.42 -26.13 -10.06
N ALA A 27 -0.66 -26.49 -11.31
CA ALA A 27 -0.61 -25.55 -12.43
C ALA A 27 -1.65 -24.44 -12.29
N ILE A 28 -2.90 -24.76 -11.97
CA ILE A 28 -3.97 -23.76 -11.78
C ILE A 28 -3.66 -22.82 -10.61
N LEU A 29 -3.01 -23.30 -9.54
CA LEU A 29 -2.63 -22.50 -8.39
C LEU A 29 -1.39 -21.63 -8.64
N LEU A 30 -0.38 -22.15 -9.35
CA LEU A 30 0.90 -21.45 -9.53
C LEU A 30 0.94 -20.55 -10.76
N VAL A 31 0.20 -20.88 -11.82
CA VAL A 31 0.22 -20.10 -13.07
C VAL A 31 -0.26 -18.65 -12.87
N PRO A 32 -1.35 -18.37 -12.13
CA PRO A 32 -1.76 -16.99 -11.85
C PRO A 32 -0.71 -16.22 -11.05
N VAL A 33 -0.05 -16.85 -10.08
CA VAL A 33 0.96 -16.21 -9.23
C VAL A 33 2.25 -15.93 -10.02
N ALA A 34 2.69 -16.88 -10.85
CA ALA A 34 3.87 -16.72 -11.70
C ALA A 34 3.65 -15.67 -12.79
N LEU A 35 2.46 -15.63 -13.40
CA LEU A 35 2.10 -14.59 -14.38
C LEU A 35 1.94 -13.22 -13.71
N ALA A 36 1.23 -13.12 -12.58
CA ALA A 36 1.01 -11.85 -11.87
C ALA A 36 2.28 -11.31 -11.18
N GLY A 37 3.21 -12.19 -10.80
CA GLY A 37 4.54 -11.79 -10.32
C GLY A 37 5.46 -11.27 -11.42
N GLY A 38 5.20 -11.61 -12.69
CA GLY A 38 6.00 -11.17 -13.84
C GLY A 38 5.62 -9.79 -14.39
N PHE A 39 4.44 -9.28 -14.05
CA PHE A 39 4.02 -7.92 -14.43
C PHE A 39 4.26 -6.95 -13.27
N THR A 40 4.86 -5.80 -13.57
CA THR A 40 5.10 -4.74 -12.59
C THR A 40 4.24 -3.52 -12.89
N VAL A 41 3.77 -2.87 -11.83
CA VAL A 41 3.04 -1.60 -11.87
C VAL A 41 3.91 -0.53 -11.21
N PRO A 42 4.13 0.62 -11.87
CA PRO A 42 4.75 1.75 -11.20
C PRO A 42 3.80 2.29 -10.13
N VAL A 43 4.31 2.45 -8.92
CA VAL A 43 3.60 3.04 -7.78
C VAL A 43 4.47 4.18 -7.26
N SER A 44 3.86 5.36 -7.13
CA SER A 44 4.52 6.50 -6.51
C SER A 44 4.24 6.46 -5.01
N LYS A 45 5.31 6.44 -4.22
CA LYS A 45 5.28 6.43 -2.78
C LYS A 45 5.70 7.81 -2.27
N LEU A 46 4.84 8.45 -1.48
CA LEU A 46 5.17 9.67 -0.77
C LEU A 46 5.21 9.39 0.72
N THR A 47 6.31 9.75 1.38
CA THR A 47 6.43 9.61 2.84
C THR A 47 6.65 10.97 3.47
N PHE A 48 5.92 11.26 4.54
CA PHE A 48 6.09 12.45 5.34
C PHE A 48 5.79 12.14 6.81
N ASN A 49 6.28 13.02 7.70
CA ASN A 49 6.09 12.88 9.15
C ASN A 49 5.33 14.06 9.70
N GLU A 50 4.47 13.76 10.66
CA GLU A 50 3.56 14.67 11.32
C GLU A 50 3.79 14.58 12.82
N THR A 51 3.87 15.75 13.45
CA THR A 51 3.97 15.85 14.90
C THR A 51 2.77 16.61 15.41
N THR A 52 2.02 15.97 16.28
CA THR A 52 0.79 16.55 16.82
C THR A 52 1.14 17.82 17.62
N GLY A 53 0.45 18.94 17.35
CA GLY A 53 0.69 20.22 18.03
C GLY A 53 1.87 21.04 17.47
N SER A 54 2.48 20.62 16.35
CA SER A 54 3.48 21.38 15.61
C SER A 54 2.99 21.67 14.19
N LEU A 55 3.36 22.84 13.65
CA LEU A 55 3.15 23.19 12.23
C LEU A 55 4.35 22.80 11.37
N VAL A 56 5.39 22.22 11.96
CA VAL A 56 6.62 21.86 11.26
C VAL A 56 6.55 20.39 10.83
N TYR A 57 6.60 20.18 9.51
CA TYR A 57 6.62 18.85 8.90
C TYR A 57 8.00 18.60 8.30
N SER A 58 8.44 17.34 8.36
CA SER A 58 9.64 16.92 7.63
C SER A 58 9.34 16.90 6.14
N ASN A 59 10.33 17.26 5.31
CA ASN A 59 10.20 17.29 3.84
C ASN A 59 9.47 16.05 3.31
N VAL A 60 8.52 16.25 2.39
CA VAL A 60 7.86 15.13 1.71
C VAL A 60 8.87 14.47 0.78
N GLN A 61 9.18 13.20 1.05
CA GLN A 61 10.02 12.42 0.17
C GLN A 61 9.14 11.68 -0.84
N VAL A 62 9.28 12.03 -2.11
CA VAL A 62 8.65 11.33 -3.24
C VAL A 62 9.62 10.29 -3.77
N SER A 63 9.17 9.05 -3.87
CA SER A 63 9.92 7.96 -4.48
C SER A 63 9.01 7.21 -5.44
N VAL A 64 9.46 6.98 -6.66
CA VAL A 64 8.75 6.10 -7.61
C VAL A 64 9.36 4.72 -7.49
N SER A 65 8.54 3.70 -7.30
CA SER A 65 8.98 2.31 -7.18
C SER A 65 8.10 1.42 -8.04
N THR A 66 8.70 0.44 -8.71
CA THR A 66 7.98 -0.59 -9.45
C THR A 66 7.72 -1.76 -8.53
N VAL A 67 6.44 -2.10 -8.35
CA VAL A 67 6.02 -3.27 -7.55
C VAL A 67 5.36 -4.29 -8.46
N THR A 68 5.34 -5.56 -8.07
CA THR A 68 4.63 -6.58 -8.86
C THR A 68 3.12 -6.36 -8.80
N VAL A 69 2.37 -6.80 -9.82
CA VAL A 69 0.90 -6.73 -9.82
C VAL A 69 0.34 -7.48 -8.62
N TYR A 70 0.94 -8.62 -8.27
CA TYR A 70 0.57 -9.40 -7.08
C TYR A 70 0.69 -8.57 -5.78
N GLU A 71 1.85 -7.95 -5.57
CA GLU A 71 2.11 -7.10 -4.40
C GLU A 71 1.20 -5.85 -4.38
N TYR A 72 0.96 -5.26 -5.54
CA TYR A 72 0.04 -4.14 -5.69
C TYR A 72 -1.37 -4.49 -5.21
N TYR A 73 -1.94 -5.59 -5.69
CA TYR A 73 -3.32 -5.97 -5.33
C TYR A 73 -3.44 -6.42 -3.87
N LEU A 74 -2.46 -7.15 -3.35
CA LEU A 74 -2.56 -7.77 -2.02
C LEU A 74 -2.04 -6.90 -0.87
N SER A 75 -1.09 -6.00 -1.11
CA SER A 75 -0.43 -5.24 -0.05
C SER A 75 -0.72 -3.74 -0.10
N ILE A 76 -0.86 -3.17 -1.29
CA ILE A 76 -1.06 -1.73 -1.45
C ILE A 76 -2.55 -1.41 -1.55
N ARG A 77 -3.25 -2.02 -2.52
CA ARG A 77 -4.67 -1.75 -2.75
C ARG A 77 -5.55 -2.18 -1.59
N SER A 78 -5.25 -3.31 -0.95
CA SER A 78 -6.03 -3.85 0.17
C SER A 78 -5.93 -3.01 1.45
N ARG A 79 -4.81 -2.30 1.65
CA ARG A 79 -4.53 -1.48 2.85
C ARG A 79 -4.95 -0.02 2.70
N GLY A 80 -5.40 0.36 1.51
CA GLY A 80 -5.78 1.74 1.17
C GLY A 80 -4.60 2.63 0.78
N THR A 81 -4.93 3.80 0.25
CA THR A 81 -3.99 4.79 -0.29
C THR A 81 -3.03 5.34 0.76
N VAL A 82 -3.45 5.41 2.04
CA VAL A 82 -2.66 5.97 3.15
C VAL A 82 -2.35 4.88 4.16
N GLN A 83 -1.07 4.70 4.45
CA GLN A 83 -0.58 3.83 5.52
C GLN A 83 0.13 4.69 6.57
N THR A 84 -0.20 4.46 7.84
CA THR A 84 0.38 5.20 8.95
C THR A 84 1.19 4.27 9.84
N THR A 85 2.37 4.72 10.26
CA THR A 85 3.20 4.05 11.26
C THR A 85 3.41 5.00 12.43
N ASP A 86 3.06 4.54 13.62
CA ASP A 86 3.24 5.30 14.86
C ASP A 86 4.67 5.12 15.37
N THR A 87 5.37 6.21 15.67
CA THR A 87 6.76 6.17 16.17
C THR A 87 6.82 6.53 17.66
N ASP A 88 6.15 7.60 18.07
CA ASP A 88 6.11 8.06 19.46
C ASP A 88 4.69 8.56 19.80
N VAL A 89 3.74 7.64 19.90
CA VAL A 89 2.33 7.96 20.19
C VAL A 89 1.96 7.51 21.60
N SER A 90 1.42 8.43 22.41
CA SER A 90 0.92 8.13 23.75
C SER A 90 -0.51 8.60 23.96
N SER A 91 -1.36 7.69 24.43
CA SER A 91 -2.74 8.00 24.87
C SER A 91 -2.79 8.80 26.17
N SER A 92 -1.72 8.80 26.99
CA SER A 92 -1.64 9.57 28.23
C SER A 92 -1.58 11.09 27.99
N GLY A 93 -1.20 11.49 26.77
CA GLY A 93 -1.18 12.90 26.36
C GLY A 93 -2.56 13.47 26.02
N GLY A 94 -3.61 12.63 25.95
CA GLY A 94 -4.96 13.03 25.54
C GLY A 94 -5.32 12.54 24.14
N PRO A 95 -6.63 12.48 23.81
CA PRO A 95 -7.07 11.99 22.52
C PRO A 95 -6.84 13.04 21.41
N VAL A 96 -6.50 12.54 20.23
CA VAL A 96 -6.38 13.30 18.99
C VAL A 96 -7.21 12.65 17.88
N ASN A 97 -7.84 13.48 17.07
CA ASN A 97 -8.45 13.11 15.80
C ASN A 97 -7.69 13.83 14.68
N ILE A 98 -7.11 13.07 13.76
CA ILE A 98 -6.36 13.58 12.63
C ILE A 98 -7.08 13.18 11.34
N THR A 99 -7.35 14.15 10.48
CA THR A 99 -7.88 13.94 9.13
C THR A 99 -6.82 14.32 8.12
N ILE A 100 -6.49 13.39 7.24
CA ILE A 100 -5.57 13.59 6.12
C ILE A 100 -6.37 13.47 4.84
N SER A 101 -6.45 14.53 4.06
CA SER A 101 -7.11 14.55 2.76
C SER A 101 -6.08 14.70 1.66
N LEU A 102 -6.30 13.99 0.56
CA LEU A 102 -5.35 13.89 -0.53
C LEU A 102 -5.98 14.32 -1.85
N LEU A 103 -5.35 15.27 -2.52
CA LEU A 103 -5.84 15.82 -3.78
C LEU A 103 -4.72 15.77 -4.82
N LEU A 104 -4.93 14.97 -5.87
CA LEU A 104 -3.95 14.77 -6.93
C LEU A 104 -4.37 15.52 -8.20
N THR A 105 -3.55 16.44 -8.66
CA THR A 105 -3.69 17.09 -9.97
C THR A 105 -2.73 16.43 -10.96
N ASN A 106 -3.28 15.96 -12.08
CA ASN A 106 -2.53 15.32 -13.14
C ASN A 106 -2.00 16.35 -14.18
N PRO A 107 -1.17 15.93 -15.16
CA PRO A 107 -0.64 16.83 -16.18
C PRO A 107 -1.69 17.49 -17.07
N SER A 108 -2.90 16.93 -17.16
CA SER A 108 -4.03 17.54 -17.88
C SER A 108 -4.82 18.53 -17.01
N ASN A 109 -4.28 18.91 -15.85
CA ASN A 109 -4.92 19.78 -14.85
C ASN A 109 -6.26 19.25 -14.32
N GLN A 110 -6.50 17.94 -14.42
CA GLN A 110 -7.63 17.31 -13.77
C GLN A 110 -7.24 16.97 -12.34
N THR A 111 -8.09 17.38 -11.42
CA THR A 111 -7.91 17.13 -10.00
C THR A 111 -8.78 15.94 -9.58
N ILE A 112 -8.15 14.97 -8.94
CA ILE A 112 -8.74 13.74 -8.46
C ILE A 112 -8.65 13.75 -6.93
N ASP A 113 -9.79 13.63 -6.27
CA ASP A 113 -9.84 13.39 -4.83
C ASP A 113 -9.49 11.93 -4.56
N LEU A 114 -8.39 11.72 -3.84
CA LEU A 114 -7.90 10.39 -3.47
C LEU A 114 -8.51 9.89 -2.16
N GLY A 115 -9.42 10.67 -1.58
CA GLY A 115 -10.11 10.41 -0.34
C GLY A 115 -9.42 11.01 0.87
N HIS A 116 -9.98 10.69 2.03
CA HIS A 116 -9.48 11.11 3.32
C HIS A 116 -9.31 9.93 4.27
N THR A 117 -8.33 10.02 5.15
CA THR A 117 -8.08 9.05 6.22
C THR A 117 -8.26 9.74 7.56
N ASN A 118 -9.10 9.15 8.42
CA ASN A 118 -9.32 9.61 9.78
C ASN A 118 -8.57 8.69 10.75
N ILE A 119 -7.73 9.29 11.59
CA ILE A 119 -6.91 8.61 12.57
C ILE A 119 -7.30 9.13 13.95
N ASN A 120 -7.81 8.24 14.78
CA ASN A 120 -8.12 8.52 16.18
C ASN A 120 -7.06 7.84 17.06
N GLY A 121 -6.47 8.57 17.99
CA GLY A 121 -5.43 8.00 18.85
C GLY A 121 -4.92 8.97 19.90
N GLY A 122 -3.69 8.73 20.37
CA GLY A 122 -3.00 9.62 21.31
C GLY A 122 -2.18 10.72 20.63
N ILE A 123 -1.71 11.70 21.39
CA ILE A 123 -0.76 12.69 20.91
C ILE A 123 0.58 12.01 20.60
N GLY A 124 1.23 12.43 19.52
CA GLY A 124 2.55 11.89 19.18
C GLY A 124 3.09 12.29 17.83
N THR A 125 4.19 11.63 17.48
CA THR A 125 4.79 11.65 16.14
C THR A 125 4.46 10.36 15.42
N ARG A 126 4.10 10.53 14.16
CA ARG A 126 3.70 9.46 13.27
C ARG A 126 4.31 9.72 11.88
N SER A 127 4.36 8.66 11.08
CA SER A 127 4.85 8.71 9.70
C SER A 127 3.78 8.17 8.77
N HIS A 128 3.38 8.99 7.81
CA HIS A 128 2.43 8.64 6.78
C HIS A 128 3.12 8.29 5.48
N THR A 129 2.67 7.21 4.87
CA THR A 129 3.06 6.78 3.52
C THR A 129 1.83 6.72 2.64
N VAL A 130 1.84 7.51 1.57
CA VAL A 130 0.81 7.54 0.54
C VAL A 130 1.27 6.77 -0.68
N TYR A 131 0.47 5.80 -1.13
CA TYR A 131 0.71 5.03 -2.35
C TYR A 131 -0.23 5.49 -3.46
N LEU A 132 0.32 6.08 -4.51
CA LEU A 132 -0.40 6.53 -5.69
C LEU A 132 -0.16 5.56 -6.84
N SER A 133 -1.23 5.15 -7.51
CA SER A 133 -1.21 4.05 -8.48
C SER A 133 -1.90 4.38 -9.79
N ILE A 134 -1.82 3.46 -10.75
CA ILE A 134 -2.33 3.64 -12.13
C ILE A 134 -3.83 3.95 -12.22
N ASP A 135 -4.61 3.48 -11.26
CA ASP A 135 -6.05 3.76 -11.14
C ASP A 135 -6.34 5.22 -10.80
N GLN A 136 -5.36 5.95 -10.27
CA GLN A 136 -5.43 7.37 -9.97
C GLN A 136 -4.85 8.24 -11.12
N GLY A 137 -4.64 7.65 -12.31
CA GLY A 137 -4.21 8.41 -13.50
C GLY A 137 -2.73 8.80 -13.53
N VAL A 138 -1.88 8.14 -12.74
CA VAL A 138 -0.45 8.46 -12.58
C VAL A 138 0.44 7.94 -13.75
N LYS A 139 -0.16 7.54 -14.88
CA LYS A 139 0.57 6.95 -16.02
C LYS A 139 0.90 7.95 -17.14
N ALA A 140 0.34 9.15 -17.12
CA ALA A 140 0.62 10.14 -18.15
C ALA A 140 1.98 10.81 -17.87
N PRO A 141 2.87 10.97 -18.87
CA PRO A 141 4.05 11.77 -18.67
C PRO A 141 3.64 13.23 -18.43
N GLY A 142 4.37 13.90 -17.56
CA GLY A 142 4.17 15.31 -17.21
C GLY A 142 4.26 15.57 -15.72
N THR A 143 3.88 16.78 -15.33
CA THR A 143 3.94 17.25 -13.95
C THR A 143 2.68 16.90 -13.19
N TYR A 144 2.86 16.26 -12.06
CA TYR A 144 1.83 15.96 -11.08
C TYR A 144 2.01 16.86 -9.86
N LYS A 145 0.88 17.22 -9.24
CA LYS A 145 0.83 17.93 -7.96
C LYS A 145 -0.03 17.15 -6.99
N LEU A 146 0.46 16.90 -5.79
CA LEU A 146 -0.32 16.36 -4.69
C LEU A 146 -0.40 17.41 -3.58
N ASP A 147 -1.64 17.76 -3.23
CA ASP A 147 -1.93 18.55 -2.05
C ASP A 147 -2.39 17.61 -0.94
N ILE A 148 -1.64 17.60 0.16
CA ILE A 148 -1.92 16.80 1.36
C ILE A 148 -2.41 17.77 2.43
N THR A 149 -3.71 17.76 2.71
CA THR A 149 -4.30 18.58 3.77
C THR A 149 -4.34 17.76 5.05
N ILE A 150 -3.67 18.24 6.09
CA ILE A 150 -3.65 17.57 7.40
C ILE A 150 -4.35 18.47 8.40
N THR A 151 -5.39 17.95 9.03
CA THR A 151 -6.11 18.62 10.12
C THR A 151 -6.03 17.77 11.36
N ALA A 152 -5.53 18.32 12.45
CA ALA A 152 -5.43 17.64 13.74
C ALA A 152 -6.26 18.39 14.78
N ASN A 153 -7.15 17.68 15.44
CA ASN A 153 -7.96 18.15 16.56
C ASN A 153 -7.47 17.45 17.83
N LEU A 154 -6.80 18.18 18.70
CA LEU A 154 -6.33 17.71 19.99
C LEU A 154 -7.35 18.07 21.07
N ILE A 155 -7.62 17.15 21.98
CA ILE A 155 -8.38 17.43 23.21
C ILE A 155 -7.43 17.25 24.38
N LEU A 156 -6.99 18.37 24.97
CA LEU A 156 -6.10 18.37 26.12
C LEU A 156 -6.85 18.95 27.33
N LEU A 157 -7.02 18.13 28.37
CA LEU A 157 -7.68 18.54 29.62
C LEU A 157 -9.06 19.22 29.41
N GLY A 158 -9.81 18.79 28.39
CA GLY A 158 -11.13 19.34 28.06
C GLY A 158 -11.13 20.57 27.14
N ILE A 159 -9.96 21.04 26.70
CA ILE A 159 -9.80 22.12 25.73
C ILE A 159 -9.47 21.52 24.36
N THR A 160 -10.21 21.94 23.33
CA THR A 160 -9.95 21.53 21.94
C THR A 160 -9.00 22.53 21.27
N ALA A 161 -7.88 22.05 20.74
CA ALA A 161 -6.97 22.80 19.90
C ALA A 161 -6.94 22.17 18.50
N SER A 162 -7.21 22.98 17.47
CA SER A 162 -7.25 22.54 16.08
C SER A 162 -6.10 23.15 15.29
N PHE A 163 -5.41 22.30 14.53
CA PHE A 163 -4.32 22.68 13.65
C PHE A 163 -4.66 22.19 12.25
N SER A 164 -4.39 23.00 11.23
CA SER A 164 -4.54 22.59 9.85
C SER A 164 -3.37 23.10 9.03
N THR A 165 -2.86 22.25 8.15
CA THR A 165 -1.79 22.59 7.21
C THR A 165 -2.07 21.95 5.86
N ILE A 166 -1.39 22.46 4.85
CA ILE A 166 -1.35 21.85 3.52
C ILE A 166 0.11 21.66 3.13
N ILE A 167 0.44 20.45 2.73
CA ILE A 167 1.74 20.12 2.15
C ILE A 167 1.58 19.98 0.65
N HIS A 168 2.37 20.74 -0.10
CA HIS A 168 2.39 20.70 -1.55
C HIS A 168 3.58 19.87 -2.02
N SER A 169 3.31 18.83 -2.81
CA SER A 169 4.34 18.02 -3.46
C SER A 169 4.15 18.07 -4.96
N ASN A 170 5.23 18.34 -5.70
CA ASN A 170 5.23 18.34 -7.16
C ASN A 170 6.31 17.40 -7.66
N TRP A 171 5.98 16.55 -8.63
CA TRP A 171 6.95 15.69 -9.29
C TRP A 171 6.61 15.53 -10.77
N THR A 172 7.62 15.20 -11.57
CA THR A 172 7.45 14.97 -13.01
C THR A 172 7.70 13.50 -13.30
N ILE A 173 6.83 12.90 -14.10
CA ILE A 173 7.02 11.58 -14.69
C ILE A 173 7.41 11.80 -16.15
N SER A 174 8.58 11.31 -16.56
CA SER A 174 9.10 11.40 -17.92
C SER A 174 8.75 10.18 -18.75
#